data_AF-A0A7V3PJK2-F1
#
_entry.id   AF-A0A7V3PJK2-F1
#
_cell.length_a   1.000
_cell.length_b   1.000
_cell.length_c   1.000
_cell.angle_alpha   90.00
_cell.angle_beta   90.00
_cell.angle_gamma   90.00
#
_symmetry.space_group_name_H-M   'P 1'
#
loop_
_entity.id
_entity.type
_entity.pdbx_description
1 polymer ?
#
loop_
_entity_poly.entity_id
_entity_poly.type
_entity_poly.pdbx_seq_one_letter_code
_entity_poly.pdbx_strand_id
1 'polypeptide(L)'
;MKEETFSSRWALLVSVLGIAVGTGNIWRFSRIVAQNGGGSFLIPWIIFLLIWSVPLIILEFTIGKYTRKGPIGSFVQLAGEKFAWMGGFV
;
A
#
# COMPACT_ATOMS: atom_id res chain seq x y z
N MET A 1 -9.12 -4.02 25.92
CA MET A 1 -8.03 -3.07 25.61
C MET A 1 -8.61 -1.97 24.73
N LYS A 2 -8.28 -0.70 24.99
CA LYS A 2 -8.73 0.42 24.17
C LYS A 2 -7.89 0.42 22.89
N GLU A 3 -8.50 0.38 21.72
CA GLU A 3 -7.76 0.47 20.46
C GLU A 3 -7.25 1.91 20.29
N GLU A 4 -5.94 2.08 20.14
CA GLU A 4 -5.33 3.39 19.91
C GLU A 4 -5.68 3.86 18.49
N THR A 5 -6.33 5.01 18.37
CA THR A 5 -6.72 5.62 17.09
C THR A 5 -5.93 6.89 16.84
N PHE A 6 -5.65 7.19 15.57
CA PHE A 6 -5.03 8.46 15.21
C PHE A 6 -5.86 9.66 15.69
N SER A 7 -5.17 10.65 16.26
CA SER A 7 -5.77 11.89 16.79
C SER A 7 -6.56 12.68 15.72
N SER A 8 -6.13 12.62 14.45
CA SER A 8 -6.84 13.25 13.34
C SER A 8 -6.68 12.50 12.02
N ARG A 9 -7.62 12.75 11.07
CA ARG A 9 -7.52 12.24 9.69
C ARG A 9 -6.27 12.74 8.98
N TRP A 10 -5.84 13.96 9.30
CA TRP A 10 -4.61 14.55 8.79
C TRP A 10 -3.37 13.83 9.32
N ALA A 11 -3.35 13.48 10.62
CA ALA A 11 -2.27 12.69 11.19
C ALA A 11 -2.14 11.34 10.47
N LEU A 12 -3.27 10.66 10.21
CA LEU A 12 -3.27 9.42 9.44
C LEU A 12 -2.75 9.63 8.01
N LEU A 13 -3.24 10.64 7.29
CA LEU A 13 -2.81 10.94 5.91
C LEU A 13 -1.31 11.21 5.83
N VAL A 14 -0.77 12.05 6.71
CA VAL A 14 0.65 12.39 6.73
C VAL A 14 1.50 11.19 7.09
N SER A 15 1.09 10.36 8.06
CA SER A 15 1.79 9.11 8.38
C SER A 15 1.85 8.16 7.19
N VAL A 16 0.73 7.98 6.48
CA VAL A 16 0.67 7.12 5.29
C VAL A 16 1.53 7.67 4.17
N LEU A 17 1.50 8.99 3.92
CA LEU A 17 2.35 9.64 2.93
C LEU A 17 3.85 9.49 3.26
N GLY A 18 4.21 9.60 4.54
CA GLY A 18 5.58 9.40 5.00
C GLY A 18 6.11 7.98 4.77
N ILE A 19 5.23 6.97 4.85
CA ILE A 19 5.59 5.58 4.53
C ILE A 19 5.64 5.36 3.01
N ALA A 20 4.73 5.99 2.25
CA ALA A 20 4.62 5.81 0.80
C ALA A 20 5.73 6.49 0.00
N VAL A 21 6.26 7.63 0.47
CA VAL A 21 7.31 8.39 -0.22
C VAL A 21 8.69 8.02 0.32
N GLY A 22 9.37 7.11 -0.39
CA GLY A 22 10.73 6.68 -0.06
C GLY A 22 11.80 7.17 -1.04
N THR A 23 13.07 6.91 -0.70
CA THR A 23 14.24 7.19 -1.57
C THR A 23 14.13 6.53 -2.93
N GLY A 24 13.50 5.34 -3.02
CA GLY A 24 13.22 4.64 -4.27
C GLY A 24 12.39 5.48 -5.25
N ASN A 25 11.39 6.23 -4.78
CA ASN A 25 10.54 7.06 -5.64
C ASN A 25 11.29 8.25 -6.23
N ILE A 26 12.37 8.71 -5.58
CA ILE A 26 13.16 9.85 -6.06
C ILE A 26 14.24 9.39 -7.04
N TRP A 27 15.02 8.39 -6.66
CA TRP A 27 16.22 8.00 -7.41
C TRP A 27 15.96 6.88 -8.43
N ARG A 28 15.27 5.82 -8.01
CA ARG A 28 15.04 4.63 -8.87
C ARG A 28 14.03 4.94 -9.97
N PHE A 29 12.94 5.63 -9.63
CA PHE A 29 11.94 6.05 -10.62
C PHE A 29 12.56 6.89 -11.73
N SER A 30 13.28 7.96 -11.37
CA SER A 30 13.95 8.84 -12.33
C SER A 30 14.91 8.08 -13.26
N ARG A 31 15.68 7.13 -12.72
CA ARG A 31 16.58 6.28 -13.51
C ARG A 31 15.79 5.39 -14.49
N ILE A 32 14.73 4.72 -14.03
CA ILE A 32 13.93 3.81 -14.86
C ILE A 32 13.24 4.60 -15.98
N VAL A 33 12.65 5.76 -15.67
CA VAL A 33 12.03 6.64 -16.67
C VAL A 33 13.06 7.04 -17.72
N ALA A 34 14.24 7.51 -17.31
CA ALA A 34 15.30 7.91 -18.24
C ALA A 34 15.78 6.76 -19.15
N GLN A 35 15.84 5.53 -18.62
CA GLN A 35 16.31 4.35 -19.38
C GLN A 35 15.24 3.77 -20.32
N ASN A 36 13.95 3.97 -20.05
CA ASN A 36 12.84 3.33 -20.79
C ASN A 36 12.10 4.28 -21.76
N GLY A 37 12.81 5.25 -22.34
CA GLY A 37 12.22 6.19 -23.31
C GLY A 37 11.78 7.53 -22.72
N GLY A 38 12.18 7.84 -21.49
CA GLY A 38 11.91 9.12 -20.85
C GLY A 38 10.42 9.33 -20.61
N GLY A 39 9.88 10.45 -21.10
CA GLY A 39 8.49 10.83 -20.87
C GLY A 39 7.44 9.87 -21.45
N SER A 40 7.75 9.11 -22.50
CA SER A 40 6.79 8.16 -23.09
C SER A 40 6.50 6.97 -22.17
N PHE A 41 7.45 6.59 -21.31
CA PHE A 41 7.27 5.55 -20.29
C PHE A 41 6.23 5.91 -19.23
N LEU A 42 5.93 7.20 -19.05
CA LEU A 42 4.93 7.64 -18.07
C LEU A 42 3.52 7.19 -18.43
N ILE A 43 3.22 7.02 -19.73
CA ILE A 43 1.89 6.59 -20.20
C ILE A 43 1.53 5.20 -19.67
N PRO A 44 2.30 4.12 -19.98
CA PRO A 44 2.01 2.81 -19.41
C PRO A 44 2.16 2.80 -17.88
N TRP A 45 3.10 3.59 -17.33
CA TRP A 45 3.28 3.67 -15.87
C TRP A 45 2.02 4.19 -15.14
N ILE A 46 1.38 5.26 -15.65
CA ILE A 46 0.13 5.78 -15.07
C ILE A 46 -1.01 4.77 -15.22
N ILE A 47 -1.10 4.09 -16.37
CA ILE A 47 -2.13 3.07 -16.60
C ILE A 47 -1.99 1.92 -15.59
N PHE A 48 -0.79 1.38 -15.40
CA PHE A 48 -0.53 0.36 -14.40
C PHE A 48 -0.78 0.85 -12.98
N LEU A 49 -0.45 2.11 -12.68
CA LEU A 49 -0.72 2.72 -11.39
C LEU A 49 -2.23 2.74 -11.09
N LEU A 50 -3.05 3.16 -12.05
CA LEU A 50 -4.49 3.29 -11.86
C LEU A 50 -5.24 1.95 -11.88
N ILE A 51 -4.84 1.02 -12.74
CA ILE A 51 -5.54 -0.27 -12.91
C ILE A 51 -5.15 -1.26 -11.80
N TRP A 52 -3.90 -1.23 -11.35
CA TRP A 52 -3.37 -2.26 -10.45
C TRP A 52 -3.00 -1.69 -9.08
N SER A 53 -2.15 -0.66 -9.05
CA SER A 53 -1.58 -0.17 -7.79
C SER A 53 -2.61 0.48 -6.87
N VAL A 54 -3.44 1.38 -7.41
CA VAL A 54 -4.47 2.09 -6.64
C VAL A 54 -5.52 1.14 -6.07
N PRO A 55 -6.13 0.21 -6.84
CA PRO A 55 -7.09 -0.74 -6.30
C PRO A 55 -6.50 -1.65 -5.22
N LEU A 56 -5.24 -2.10 -5.36
CA LEU A 56 -4.57 -2.90 -4.35
C LEU A 56 -4.39 -2.14 -3.03
N ILE A 57 -3.92 -0.89 -3.08
CA ILE A 57 -3.76 -0.06 -1.88
C ILE A 57 -5.13 0.17 -1.21
N ILE A 58 -6.19 0.44 -1.98
CA ILE A 58 -7.54 0.62 -1.43
C ILE A 58 -8.03 -0.67 -0.75
N LEU A 59 -7.79 -1.82 -1.37
CA LEU A 59 -8.16 -3.12 -0.82
C LEU A 59 -7.43 -3.39 0.51
N GLU A 60 -6.13 -3.16 0.56
CA GLU A 60 -5.31 -3.32 1.77
C GLU A 60 -5.78 -2.39 2.89
N PHE A 61 -6.01 -1.10 2.59
CA PHE A 61 -6.55 -0.15 3.56
C PHE A 61 -7.94 -0.53 4.07
N THR A 62 -8.80 -1.05 3.19
CA THR A 62 -10.16 -1.45 3.56
C THR A 62 -10.14 -2.67 4.47
N ILE A 63 -9.31 -3.66 4.15
CA ILE A 63 -9.10 -4.86 4.97
C ILE A 63 -8.56 -4.48 6.35
N GLY A 64 -7.51 -3.65 6.40
CA GLY A 64 -6.93 -3.19 7.67
C GLY A 64 -7.92 -2.44 8.54
N LYS A 65 -8.76 -1.58 7.95
CA LYS A 65 -9.82 -0.84 8.67
C LYS A 65 -10.97 -1.73 9.14
N TYR A 66 -11.33 -2.75 8.36
CA TYR A 66 -12.42 -3.67 8.69
C TYR A 66 -12.05 -4.63 9.81
N THR A 67 -10.87 -5.24 9.71
CA THR A 67 -10.43 -6.26 10.67
C THR A 67 -9.79 -5.64 11.92
N ARG A 68 -9.12 -4.48 11.81
CA ARG A 68 -8.38 -3.83 12.91
C ARG A 68 -7.37 -4.73 13.63
N LYS A 69 -6.85 -5.74 12.93
CA LYS A 69 -5.80 -6.64 13.43
C LYS A 69 -4.55 -6.50 12.56
N GLY A 70 -3.43 -7.04 13.04
CA GLY A 70 -2.22 -7.17 12.23
C GLY A 70 -2.44 -8.01 10.97
N PRO A 71 -1.46 -8.07 10.06
CA PRO A 71 -1.57 -8.75 8.76
C PRO A 71 -2.06 -10.20 8.90
N ILE A 72 -1.41 -11.01 9.73
CA ILE A 72 -1.80 -12.40 10.02
C ILE A 72 -3.24 -12.49 10.51
N GLY A 73 -3.63 -11.66 11.48
CA GLY A 73 -4.99 -11.64 12.03
C GLY A 73 -6.05 -11.20 11.02
N SER A 74 -5.68 -10.35 10.07
CA SER A 74 -6.55 -9.90 8.98
C SER A 74 -6.82 -11.01 7.96
N PHE A 75 -5.79 -11.77 7.58
CA PHE A 75 -5.97 -12.94 6.70
C PHE A 75 -6.75 -14.07 7.37
N VAL A 76 -6.51 -14.33 8.66
CA VAL A 76 -7.27 -15.34 9.41
C VAL A 76 -8.77 -14.99 9.45
N GLN A 77 -9.12 -13.73 9.67
CA GLN A 77 -10.51 -13.31 9.77
C GLN A 77 -11.24 -13.25 8.41
N LEU A 78 -10.52 -12.98 7.32
CA LEU A 78 -11.12 -12.88 5.98
C LEU A 78 -11.15 -14.21 5.21
N ALA A 79 -10.08 -14.99 5.29
CA ALA A 79 -9.89 -16.21 4.47
C ALA A 79 -9.85 -17.50 5.30
N GLY A 80 -9.72 -17.40 6.63
CA GLY A 80 -9.64 -18.54 7.55
C GLY A 80 -8.21 -18.90 7.96
N GLU A 81 -8.07 -19.68 9.04
CA GLU A 81 -6.78 -20.02 9.67
C GLU A 81 -5.77 -20.68 8.72
N LYS A 82 -6.24 -21.38 7.69
CA LYS A 82 -5.39 -22.01 6.68
C LYS A 82 -4.57 -21.01 5.85
N PHE A 83 -5.05 -19.77 5.73
CA PHE A 83 -4.37 -18.69 5.00
C PHE A 83 -3.63 -17.73 5.93
N ALA A 84 -3.47 -18.08 7.21
CA ALA A 84 -2.68 -17.29 8.17
C ALA A 84 -1.24 -17.05 7.71
N TRP A 85 -0.65 -18.00 6.96
CA TRP A 85 0.70 -17.82 6.41
C TRP A 85 0.78 -16.58 5.53
N MET A 86 -0.32 -16.18 4.87
CA MET A 86 -0.28 -15.16 3.82
C MET A 86 -0.04 -13.79 4.43
N GLY A 87 -0.55 -13.59 5.65
CA GLY A 87 -0.23 -12.41 6.44
C GLY A 87 1.17 -12.44 7.06
N GLY A 88 1.92 -13.53 6.98
CA GLY A 88 3.34 -13.55 7.37
C GLY A 88 4.28 -13.04 6.26
N PHE A 89 3.81 -13.03 5.01
CA PHE A 89 4.55 -12.55 3.84
C PHE A 89 4.17 -11.13 3.41
N VAL A 90 3.14 -10.55 4.04
CA VAL A 90 2.71 -9.16 3.89
C VAL A 90 3.32 -8.34 5.02
#